data_AF-A0A7X9TB66-F1
#
_entry.id   AF-A0A7X9TB66-F1
#
_cell.length_a   1.000
_cell.length_b   1.000
_cell.length_c   1.000
_cell.angle_alpha   90.00
_cell.angle_beta   90.00
_cell.angle_gamma   90.00
#
_symmetry.space_group_name_H-M   'P 1'
#
loop_
_entity.id
_entity.type
_entity.pdbx_description
1 polymer ?
#
loop_
_entity_poly.entity_id
_entity_poly.type
_entity_poly.pdbx_seq_one_letter_code
_entity_poly.pdbx_strand_id
1 'polypeptide(L)'
;MRRDSLVHVAATGGYGSVFEVHDGVCEVGLIDPTADEYSITVPQSAVQEMDPVGDSARAGLLGHLVLFHLRVNWRLRLALSFEAFAGREEDGALELWAACGTSRPRRVATLSAREESLLTTSLAALSLDAWAPGQAGAAPSLDGWSWSTELVGAGVGQSACGSCPSGEKDGQPLSPGAVPEGLPAVVEALAGLGLPVAWTERGPRATGAPLPQAPQPEDDAGESEGPALPFDLGALGL
;
A
#
# COMPACT_ATOMS: atom_id res chain seq x y z
N MET A 1 8.67 -2.72 21.53
CA MET A 1 9.06 -2.62 20.12
C MET A 1 10.10 -3.65 19.77
N ARG A 2 9.79 -4.45 18.76
CA ARG A 2 10.66 -5.48 18.19
C ARG A 2 10.84 -5.22 16.70
N ARG A 3 11.82 -5.87 16.09
CA ARG A 3 11.89 -5.97 14.63
C ARG A 3 10.56 -6.51 14.06
N ASP A 4 10.17 -5.98 12.91
CA ASP A 4 8.95 -6.26 12.16
C ASP A 4 7.65 -5.87 12.89
N SER A 5 7.74 -5.04 13.94
CA SER A 5 6.54 -4.47 14.57
C SER A 5 5.94 -3.43 13.63
N LEU A 6 4.63 -3.49 13.42
CA LEU A 6 3.87 -2.45 12.74
C LEU A 6 3.74 -1.26 13.71
N VAL A 7 4.07 -0.07 13.23
CA VAL A 7 4.15 1.14 14.06
C VAL A 7 3.51 2.33 13.39
N HIS A 8 3.01 3.26 14.20
CA HIS A 8 2.72 4.63 13.81
C HIS A 8 3.93 5.51 14.13
N VAL A 9 4.33 6.37 13.20
CA VAL A 9 5.50 7.25 13.32
C VAL A 9 5.06 8.70 13.41
N ALA A 10 5.20 9.30 14.59
CA ALA A 10 4.70 10.66 14.84
C ALA A 10 5.35 11.73 13.94
N ALA A 11 6.60 11.53 13.52
CA ALA A 11 7.35 12.48 12.69
C ALA A 11 6.76 12.63 11.28
N THR A 12 6.16 11.57 10.74
CA THR A 12 5.54 11.57 9.41
C THR A 12 4.02 11.53 9.46
N GLY A 13 3.43 11.22 10.62
CA GLY A 13 2.01 10.90 10.75
C GLY A 13 1.61 9.58 10.06
N GLY A 14 2.59 8.86 9.53
CA GLY A 14 2.39 7.65 8.74
C GLY A 14 2.63 6.38 9.53
N TYR A 15 2.61 5.26 8.80
CA TYR A 15 2.83 3.92 9.34
C TYR A 15 4.10 3.31 8.78
N GLY A 16 4.66 2.34 9.50
CA GLY A 16 5.87 1.66 9.05
C GLY A 16 6.10 0.34 9.76
N SER A 17 7.15 -0.35 9.34
CA SER A 17 7.65 -1.57 9.97
C SER A 17 9.05 -1.35 10.51
N VAL A 18 9.31 -1.77 11.75
CA VAL A 18 10.61 -1.61 12.40
C VAL A 18 11.64 -2.57 11.81
N PHE A 19 12.72 -2.06 11.24
CA PHE A 19 13.83 -2.91 10.78
C PHE A 19 14.82 -3.24 11.88
N GLU A 20 15.15 -2.23 12.69
CA GLU A 20 16.15 -2.35 13.74
C GLU A 20 15.84 -1.38 14.89
N VAL A 21 16.21 -1.80 16.10
CA VAL A 21 16.18 -0.95 17.30
C VAL A 21 17.55 -1.03 17.94
N HIS A 22 18.22 0.11 18.08
CA HIS A 22 19.52 0.20 18.74
C HIS A 22 19.64 1.56 19.44
N ASP A 23 20.25 1.57 20.64
CA ASP A 23 20.58 2.79 21.40
C ASP A 23 19.42 3.80 21.58
N GLY A 24 18.18 3.32 21.73
CA GLY A 24 16.99 4.17 21.89
C GLY A 24 16.49 4.83 20.60
N VAL A 25 16.98 4.38 19.46
CA VAL A 25 16.61 4.80 18.11
C VAL A 25 16.00 3.61 17.37
N CYS A 26 15.05 3.89 16.49
CA CYS A 26 14.40 2.91 15.63
C CYS A 26 14.63 3.28 14.16
N GLU A 27 15.12 2.32 13.37
CA GLU A 27 15.01 2.38 11.92
C GLU A 27 13.65 1.81 11.51
N VAL A 28 12.86 2.62 10.81
CA VAL A 28 11.49 2.29 10.40
C VAL A 28 11.39 2.38 8.89
N GLY A 29 11.04 1.28 8.24
CA GLY A 29 10.63 1.28 6.83
C GLY A 29 9.24 1.86 6.69
N LEU A 30 9.11 2.95 5.93
CA LEU A 30 7.84 3.65 5.76
C LEU A 30 6.91 2.88 4.83
N ILE A 31 5.66 2.75 5.24
CA ILE A 31 4.56 2.27 4.40
C ILE A 31 3.80 3.51 3.92
N ASP A 32 4.47 4.24 3.03
CA ASP A 32 3.98 5.50 2.48
C ASP A 32 4.36 5.54 0.98
N PRO A 33 3.38 5.55 0.06
CA PRO A 33 3.66 5.59 -1.37
C PRO A 33 4.28 6.92 -1.83
N THR A 34 4.23 7.97 -1.01
CA THR A 34 4.74 9.32 -1.31
C THR A 34 6.11 9.61 -0.71
N ALA A 35 6.59 8.75 0.21
CA ALA A 35 7.88 8.94 0.85
C ALA A 35 9.05 8.88 -0.15
N ASP A 36 9.94 9.86 -0.08
CA ASP A 36 11.17 9.88 -0.88
C ASP A 36 12.21 8.88 -0.36
N GLU A 37 12.21 8.64 0.95
CA GLU A 37 13.09 7.69 1.62
C GLU A 37 12.31 6.43 2.00
N TYR A 38 12.92 5.27 1.76
CA TYR A 38 12.32 3.98 2.11
C TYR A 38 12.28 3.73 3.63
N SER A 39 13.26 4.24 4.36
CA SER A 39 13.32 4.14 5.81
C SER A 39 13.80 5.44 6.43
N ILE A 40 13.38 5.68 7.67
CA ILE A 40 13.82 6.80 8.49
C ILE A 40 14.36 6.29 9.82
N THR A 41 15.26 7.06 10.39
CA THR A 41 15.84 6.81 11.71
C THR A 41 15.26 7.82 12.69
N VAL A 42 14.51 7.35 13.68
CA VAL A 42 13.79 8.22 14.63
C VAL A 42 13.99 7.77 16.08
N PRO A 43 13.89 8.69 17.06
CA PRO A 43 13.88 8.28 18.47
C PRO A 43 12.75 7.30 18.75
N GLN A 44 13.00 6.27 19.55
CA GLN A 44 11.98 5.27 19.90
C GLN A 44 10.74 5.91 20.56
N SER A 45 10.91 7.04 21.26
CA SER A 45 9.81 7.81 21.85
C SER A 45 8.87 8.47 20.83
N ALA A 46 9.26 8.57 19.56
CA ALA A 46 8.45 9.11 18.47
C ALA A 46 7.69 8.02 17.70
N VAL A 47 7.77 6.76 18.14
CA VAL A 47 7.20 5.60 17.49
C VAL A 47 6.24 4.90 18.43
N GLN A 48 5.03 4.64 17.96
CA GLN A 48 4.01 3.90 18.69
C GLN A 48 3.78 2.54 18.03
N GLU A 49 3.98 1.47 18.80
CA GLU A 49 3.68 0.10 18.35
C GLU A 49 2.17 -0.10 18.26
N MET A 50 1.72 -0.67 17.14
CA MET A 50 0.31 -1.02 16.94
C MET A 50 0.02 -2.34 17.65
N ASP A 51 -1.12 -2.39 18.36
CA ASP A 51 -1.55 -3.64 18.99
C ASP A 51 -1.92 -4.67 17.90
N PRO A 52 -1.28 -5.85 17.88
CA PRO A 52 -1.55 -6.86 16.87
C PRO A 52 -2.91 -7.52 17.11
N VAL A 53 -3.69 -7.69 16.04
CA VAL A 53 -4.97 -8.40 16.09
C VAL A 53 -4.99 -9.63 15.19
N GLY A 54 -5.74 -10.64 15.62
CA GLY A 54 -6.04 -11.82 14.81
C GLY A 54 -7.37 -11.70 14.06
N ASP A 55 -7.69 -12.74 13.30
CA ASP A 55 -8.84 -12.81 12.39
C ASP A 55 -10.17 -12.45 13.01
N SER A 56 -10.40 -12.78 14.29
CA SER A 56 -11.66 -12.48 14.99
C SER A 56 -11.94 -10.98 15.15
N ALA A 57 -10.91 -10.13 15.11
CA ALA A 57 -11.03 -8.68 15.25
C ALA A 57 -10.85 -7.93 13.91
N ARG A 58 -10.53 -8.63 12.81
CA ARG A 58 -10.30 -8.04 11.48
C ARG A 58 -11.50 -7.25 10.98
N ALA A 59 -12.72 -7.70 11.22
CA ALA A 59 -13.93 -6.99 10.78
C ALA A 59 -14.01 -5.55 11.37
N GLY A 60 -13.63 -5.39 12.65
CA GLY A 60 -13.58 -4.07 13.30
C GLY A 60 -12.45 -3.19 12.75
N LEU A 61 -11.29 -3.79 12.49
CA LEU A 61 -10.17 -3.11 11.83
C LEU A 61 -10.59 -2.58 10.45
N LEU A 62 -11.18 -3.44 9.60
CA LEU A 62 -11.57 -3.09 8.23
C LEU A 62 -12.68 -2.03 8.17
N GLY A 63 -13.58 -1.99 9.17
CA GLY A 63 -14.59 -0.93 9.30
C GLY A 63 -14.00 0.47 9.53
N HIS A 64 -12.73 0.55 9.95
CA HIS A 64 -11.99 1.78 10.16
C HIS A 64 -10.62 1.73 9.48
N LEU A 65 -10.54 1.07 8.32
CA LEU A 65 -9.28 0.88 7.60
C LEU A 65 -8.65 2.24 7.29
N VAL A 66 -7.44 2.50 7.78
CA VAL A 66 -6.66 3.70 7.47
C VAL A 66 -5.45 3.40 6.59
N LEU A 67 -4.98 2.14 6.61
CA LEU A 67 -3.89 1.67 5.78
C LEU A 67 -4.15 0.23 5.34
N PHE A 68 -3.99 0.00 4.05
CA PHE A 68 -3.72 -1.30 3.47
C PHE A 68 -2.43 -1.20 2.66
N HIS A 69 -1.54 -2.17 2.83
CA HIS A 69 -0.39 -2.38 1.95
C HIS A 69 -0.33 -3.85 1.57
N LEU A 70 -0.08 -4.10 0.29
CA LEU A 70 0.25 -5.41 -0.25
C LEU A 70 1.47 -5.25 -1.14
N ARG A 71 2.52 -5.98 -0.81
CA ARG A 71 3.72 -6.09 -1.64
C ARG A 71 3.80 -7.50 -2.20
N VAL A 72 4.02 -7.61 -3.51
CA VAL A 72 4.33 -8.87 -4.19
C VAL A 72 5.68 -8.71 -4.89
N ASN A 73 6.63 -9.57 -4.55
CA ASN A 73 8.00 -9.49 -5.03
C ASN A 73 8.42 -10.77 -5.76
N TRP A 74 8.69 -10.64 -7.06
CA TRP A 74 9.18 -11.69 -7.96
C TRP A 74 10.72 -11.67 -8.14
N ARG A 75 11.45 -11.07 -7.19
CA ARG A 75 12.92 -10.96 -7.10
C ARG A 75 13.65 -10.81 -8.44
N LEU A 76 14.05 -11.91 -9.07
CA LEU A 76 14.78 -11.89 -10.35
C LEU A 76 13.95 -11.39 -11.53
N ARG A 77 12.62 -11.32 -11.38
CA ARG A 77 11.65 -10.90 -12.39
C ARG A 77 10.89 -9.67 -11.88
N LEU A 78 11.63 -8.61 -11.54
CA LEU A 78 11.06 -7.39 -10.97
C LEU A 78 9.87 -6.87 -11.76
N ALA A 79 9.86 -6.98 -13.10
CA ALA A 79 8.73 -6.56 -13.95
C ALA A 79 7.37 -7.23 -13.59
N LEU A 80 7.38 -8.34 -12.86
CA LEU A 80 6.19 -9.05 -12.36
C LEU A 80 5.81 -8.62 -10.94
N SER A 81 6.70 -7.94 -10.21
CA SER A 81 6.46 -7.40 -8.88
C SER A 81 5.51 -6.21 -8.92
N PHE A 82 4.73 -6.04 -7.86
CA PHE A 82 3.91 -4.86 -7.66
C PHE A 82 3.72 -4.56 -6.17
N GLU A 83 3.35 -3.32 -5.89
CA GLU A 83 2.87 -2.87 -4.59
C GLU A 83 1.53 -2.17 -4.78
N ALA A 84 0.61 -2.40 -3.85
CA ALA A 84 -0.67 -1.72 -3.78
C ALA A 84 -0.82 -1.12 -2.38
N PHE A 85 -1.27 0.13 -2.31
CA PHE A 85 -1.50 0.84 -1.06
C PHE A 85 -2.91 1.42 -1.09
N ALA A 86 -3.63 1.34 0.02
CA ALA A 86 -4.83 2.13 0.21
C ALA A 86 -4.70 2.92 1.52
N GLY A 87 -4.69 4.25 1.42
CA GLY A 87 -4.55 5.17 2.55
C GLY A 87 -5.80 6.02 2.69
N ARG A 88 -6.21 6.33 3.92
CA ARG A 88 -7.35 7.22 4.15
C ARG A 88 -6.89 8.67 4.28
N GLU A 89 -7.48 9.54 3.47
CA GLU A 89 -7.22 10.98 3.48
C GLU A 89 -7.98 11.70 4.62
N GLU A 90 -7.67 12.98 4.81
CA GLU A 90 -8.33 13.82 5.83
C GLU A 90 -9.85 13.92 5.65
N ASP A 91 -10.32 13.88 4.39
CA ASP A 91 -11.75 13.90 4.05
C ASP A 91 -12.46 12.55 4.29
N GLY A 92 -11.70 11.53 4.69
CA GLY A 92 -12.18 10.18 4.98
C GLY A 92 -12.26 9.25 3.77
N ALA A 93 -11.95 9.72 2.55
CA ALA A 93 -11.91 8.88 1.36
C ALA A 93 -10.66 8.00 1.34
N LEU A 94 -10.77 6.81 0.74
CA LEU A 94 -9.65 5.90 0.59
C LEU A 94 -8.98 6.12 -0.77
N GLU A 95 -7.72 6.49 -0.80
CA GLU A 95 -6.94 6.60 -2.03
C GLU A 95 -6.18 5.32 -2.31
N LEU A 96 -6.30 4.83 -3.55
CA LEU A 96 -5.58 3.68 -4.04
C LEU A 96 -4.33 4.14 -4.80
N TRP A 97 -3.18 3.64 -4.38
CA TRP A 97 -1.89 3.86 -5.00
C TRP A 97 -1.26 2.53 -5.41
N ALA A 98 -0.42 2.55 -6.44
CA ALA A 98 0.26 1.35 -6.88
C ALA A 98 1.62 1.62 -7.51
N ALA A 99 2.51 0.65 -7.38
CA ALA A 99 3.78 0.56 -8.08
C ALA A 99 3.87 -0.78 -8.81
N CYS A 100 4.47 -0.80 -9.99
CA CYS A 100 4.75 -2.03 -10.74
C CYS A 100 6.20 -2.01 -11.21
N GLY A 101 6.89 -3.15 -11.08
CA GLY A 101 8.31 -3.23 -11.40
C GLY A 101 9.17 -2.36 -10.51
N THR A 102 9.98 -1.52 -11.14
CA THR A 102 10.86 -0.55 -10.50
C THR A 102 10.28 0.87 -10.51
N SER A 103 9.01 1.00 -10.87
CA SER A 103 8.35 2.31 -10.96
C SER A 103 8.07 2.84 -9.56
N ARG A 104 8.15 4.17 -9.38
CA ARG A 104 7.65 4.79 -8.15
C ARG A 104 6.14 4.57 -8.02
N PRO A 105 5.62 4.43 -6.79
CA PRO A 105 4.18 4.42 -6.55
C PRO A 105 3.50 5.66 -7.15
N ARG A 106 2.27 5.48 -7.63
CA ARG A 106 1.42 6.56 -8.14
C ARG A 106 -0.01 6.35 -7.70
N ARG A 107 -0.73 7.45 -7.48
CA ARG A 107 -2.17 7.42 -7.26
C ARG A 107 -2.86 6.86 -8.49
N VAL A 108 -3.77 5.92 -8.26
CA VAL A 108 -4.59 5.26 -9.28
C VAL A 108 -5.98 5.87 -9.26
N ALA A 109 -6.60 5.95 -8.07
CA ALA A 109 -7.97 6.42 -7.89
C ALA A 109 -8.22 6.86 -6.45
N THR A 110 -9.24 7.70 -6.25
CA THR A 110 -9.95 7.79 -4.97
C THR A 110 -11.14 6.85 -5.04
N LEU A 111 -11.27 5.95 -4.07
CA LEU A 111 -12.29 4.92 -4.08
C LEU A 111 -13.64 5.51 -3.69
N SER A 112 -14.66 5.22 -4.49
CA SER A 112 -16.05 5.37 -4.08
C SER A 112 -16.40 4.39 -2.95
N ALA A 113 -17.50 4.64 -2.24
CA ALA A 113 -17.99 3.73 -1.19
C ALA A 113 -18.19 2.28 -1.68
N ARG A 114 -18.57 2.10 -2.95
CA ARG A 114 -18.72 0.77 -3.56
C ARG A 114 -17.37 0.07 -3.74
N GLU A 115 -16.36 0.80 -4.18
CA GLU A 115 -15.00 0.30 -4.39
C GLU A 115 -14.29 0.02 -3.07
N GLU A 116 -14.48 0.87 -2.07
CA GLU A 116 -14.02 0.61 -0.70
C GLU A 116 -14.68 -0.66 -0.12
N SER A 117 -15.99 -0.84 -0.35
CA SER A 117 -16.69 -2.05 0.08
C SER A 117 -16.17 -3.31 -0.64
N LEU A 118 -15.85 -3.21 -1.94
CA LEU A 118 -15.23 -4.31 -2.68
C LEU A 118 -13.87 -4.69 -2.09
N LEU A 119 -13.01 -3.70 -1.85
CA LEU A 119 -11.69 -3.92 -1.27
C LEU A 119 -11.79 -4.56 0.12
N THR A 120 -12.53 -3.93 1.04
CA THR A 120 -12.68 -4.42 2.42
C THR A 120 -13.32 -5.80 2.50
N THR A 121 -14.28 -6.12 1.63
CA THR A 121 -14.86 -7.48 1.54
C THR A 121 -13.81 -8.50 1.11
N SER A 122 -12.96 -8.17 0.12
CA SER A 122 -11.88 -9.07 -0.31
C SER A 122 -10.82 -9.29 0.79
N LEU A 123 -10.49 -8.23 1.53
CA LEU A 123 -9.55 -8.31 2.66
C LEU A 123 -10.11 -9.10 3.85
N ALA A 124 -11.43 -9.08 4.07
CA ALA A 124 -12.04 -9.85 5.14
C ALA A 124 -11.85 -11.36 4.97
N ALA A 125 -11.83 -11.84 3.71
CA ALA A 125 -11.61 -13.24 3.34
C ALA A 125 -10.13 -13.64 3.35
N LEU A 126 -9.20 -12.70 3.50
CA LEU A 126 -7.78 -12.97 3.53
C LEU A 126 -7.41 -13.66 4.85
N SER A 127 -6.94 -14.89 4.77
CA SER A 127 -6.39 -15.61 5.92
C SER A 127 -4.99 -15.08 6.20
N LEU A 128 -4.88 -14.38 7.33
CA LEU A 128 -3.63 -13.82 7.82
C LEU A 128 -3.30 -14.51 9.13
N ASP A 129 -2.35 -15.43 9.11
CA ASP A 129 -1.71 -15.85 10.35
C ASP A 129 -1.08 -14.59 10.96
N ALA A 130 -1.52 -14.21 12.17
CA ALA A 130 -1.03 -13.01 12.82
C ALA A 130 0.50 -13.08 12.93
N TRP A 131 1.19 -12.16 12.26
CA TRP A 131 2.63 -12.06 12.34
C TRP A 131 3.05 -11.81 13.79
N ALA A 132 3.98 -12.63 14.28
CA ALA A 132 4.58 -12.45 15.59
C ALA A 132 5.88 -11.65 15.43
N PRO A 133 5.97 -10.41 15.98
CA PRO A 133 7.18 -9.59 15.87
C PRO A 133 8.42 -10.33 16.37
N GLY A 134 9.51 -10.27 15.59
CA GLY A 134 10.78 -10.93 15.88
C GLY A 134 10.87 -12.41 15.47
N GLN A 135 9.88 -12.97 14.76
CA GLN A 135 10.05 -14.26 14.10
C GLN A 135 10.85 -14.14 12.82
N ALA A 136 11.60 -15.19 12.47
CA ALA A 136 12.30 -15.25 11.19
C ALA A 136 11.26 -15.23 10.06
N GLY A 137 11.30 -14.19 9.22
CA GLY A 137 10.42 -14.08 8.05
C GLY A 137 10.58 -15.23 7.07
N ALA A 138 9.61 -15.35 6.17
CA ALA A 138 9.67 -16.31 5.08
C ALA A 138 11.00 -16.15 4.34
N ALA A 139 11.74 -17.25 4.20
CA ALA A 139 13.05 -17.21 3.58
C ALA A 139 12.92 -16.68 2.14
N PRO A 140 13.82 -15.77 1.73
CA PRO A 140 14.04 -15.43 0.33
C PRO A 140 13.93 -16.59 -0.67
N SER A 141 12.90 -16.61 -1.51
CA SER A 141 12.86 -17.50 -2.67
C SER A 141 13.35 -16.77 -3.92
N LEU A 142 14.52 -17.17 -4.45
CA LEU A 142 15.04 -16.68 -5.72
C LEU A 142 14.28 -17.24 -6.92
N ASP A 143 13.78 -18.47 -6.78
CA ASP A 143 13.04 -19.20 -7.79
C ASP A 143 11.51 -19.07 -7.58
N GLY A 144 11.05 -17.99 -6.96
CA GLY A 144 9.69 -17.82 -6.46
C GLY A 144 9.23 -16.38 -6.36
N TRP A 145 8.12 -16.19 -5.67
CA TRP A 145 7.64 -14.88 -5.28
C TRP A 145 7.35 -14.86 -3.79
N SER A 146 7.45 -13.68 -3.20
CA SER A 146 7.07 -13.43 -1.82
C SER A 146 6.00 -12.36 -1.75
N TRP A 147 5.26 -12.36 -0.66
CA TRP A 147 4.28 -11.33 -0.36
C TRP A 147 4.40 -10.87 1.08
N SER A 148 4.04 -9.62 1.31
CA SER A 148 3.74 -9.09 2.63
C SER A 148 2.48 -8.26 2.54
N THR A 149 1.74 -8.20 3.64
CA THR A 149 0.58 -7.33 3.76
C THR A 149 0.48 -6.78 5.16
N GLU A 150 0.04 -5.53 5.22
CA GLU A 150 -0.07 -4.74 6.42
C GLU A 150 -1.42 -4.02 6.38
N LEU A 151 -2.19 -4.17 7.45
CA LEU A 151 -3.51 -3.58 7.64
C LEU A 151 -3.48 -2.77 8.93
N VAL A 152 -3.98 -1.53 8.88
CA VAL A 152 -4.17 -0.70 10.07
C VAL A 152 -5.57 -0.11 10.07
N GLY A 153 -6.20 -0.12 11.23
CA GLY A 153 -7.51 0.49 11.45
C GLY A 153 -7.91 0.42 12.92
N ALA A 154 -8.75 1.35 13.37
CA ALA A 154 -9.23 1.40 14.76
C ALA A 154 -8.12 1.36 15.84
N GLY A 155 -6.92 1.87 15.54
CA GLY A 155 -5.78 1.87 16.48
C GLY A 155 -5.07 0.52 16.64
N VAL A 156 -5.43 -0.48 15.84
CA VAL A 156 -4.82 -1.82 15.85
C VAL A 156 -4.23 -2.17 14.49
N GLY A 157 -3.38 -3.20 14.46
CA GLY A 157 -2.66 -3.64 13.26
C GLY A 157 -2.78 -5.13 13.01
N GLN A 158 -2.79 -5.53 11.74
CA GLN A 158 -2.59 -6.92 11.34
C GLN A 158 -1.57 -6.97 10.21
N SER A 159 -0.59 -7.85 10.30
CA SER A 159 0.36 -8.08 9.22
C SER A 159 0.64 -9.57 9.04
N ALA A 160 1.03 -9.94 7.82
CA ALA A 160 1.55 -11.26 7.50
C ALA A 160 2.50 -11.18 6.30
N CYS A 161 3.37 -12.17 6.18
CA CYS A 161 4.18 -12.36 4.99
C CYS A 161 4.32 -13.84 4.65
N GLY A 162 4.69 -14.13 3.42
CA GLY A 162 4.89 -15.48 2.96
C GLY A 162 5.72 -15.54 1.69
N SER A 163 6.07 -16.76 1.30
CA SER A 163 6.77 -17.02 0.06
C SER A 163 6.20 -18.26 -0.59
N CYS A 164 6.10 -18.23 -1.91
CA CYS A 164 5.68 -19.35 -2.72
C CYS A 164 6.81 -19.69 -3.71
N PRO A 165 7.14 -20.97 -3.93
CA PRO A 165 8.01 -21.36 -5.04
C PRO A 165 7.33 -20.95 -6.35
N SER A 166 8.10 -20.49 -7.35
CA SER A 166 7.53 -20.22 -8.66
C SER A 166 7.27 -21.56 -9.31
N GLY A 167 6.09 -21.70 -9.87
CA GLY A 167 5.79 -22.77 -10.82
C GLY A 167 6.61 -22.68 -12.11
N GLU A 168 7.54 -21.72 -12.24
CA GLU A 168 8.19 -21.41 -13.52
C GLU A 168 9.43 -22.24 -13.81
N LYS A 169 10.10 -22.79 -12.78
CA LYS A 169 11.26 -23.65 -13.02
C LYS A 169 10.86 -25.00 -13.63
N ASP A 170 9.66 -25.48 -13.32
CA ASP A 170 9.14 -26.80 -13.73
C ASP A 170 7.77 -26.76 -14.44
N GLY A 171 7.20 -25.57 -14.69
CA GLY A 171 5.88 -25.40 -15.32
C GLY A 171 4.68 -25.88 -14.49
N GLN A 172 4.89 -26.25 -13.22
CA GLN A 172 3.86 -26.84 -12.37
C GLN A 172 3.01 -25.76 -11.68
N PRO A 173 1.69 -25.96 -11.52
CA PRO A 173 0.83 -25.05 -10.78
C PRO A 173 1.21 -25.01 -9.29
N LEU A 174 0.78 -23.93 -8.61
CA LEU A 174 0.97 -23.80 -7.16
C LEU A 174 0.34 -24.98 -6.42
N SER A 175 1.06 -25.53 -5.45
CA SER A 175 0.53 -26.60 -4.60
C SER A 175 -0.63 -26.07 -3.74
N PRO A 176 -1.69 -26.86 -3.50
CA PRO A 176 -2.75 -26.49 -2.57
C PRO A 176 -2.18 -26.09 -1.19
N GLY A 177 -2.64 -24.98 -0.63
CA GLY A 177 -2.16 -24.45 0.65
C GLY A 177 -0.81 -23.71 0.61
N ALA A 178 -0.17 -23.58 -0.57
CA ALA A 178 1.05 -22.78 -0.70
C ALA A 178 0.78 -21.26 -0.65
N VAL A 179 -0.47 -20.85 -0.81
CA VAL A 179 -0.93 -19.45 -0.86
C VAL A 179 -1.94 -19.23 0.28
N PRO A 180 -1.90 -18.07 0.97
CA PRO A 180 -2.94 -17.70 1.91
C PRO A 180 -4.33 -17.67 1.25
N GLU A 181 -5.33 -18.22 1.95
CA GLU A 181 -6.72 -18.16 1.51
C GLU A 181 -7.15 -16.70 1.33
N GLY A 182 -7.94 -16.41 0.29
CA GLY A 182 -8.43 -15.06 0.00
C GLY A 182 -7.48 -14.15 -0.79
N LEU A 183 -6.18 -14.41 -0.86
CA LEU A 183 -5.24 -13.58 -1.65
C LEU A 183 -5.60 -13.49 -3.15
N PRO A 184 -6.06 -14.56 -3.83
CA PRO A 184 -6.56 -14.43 -5.20
C PRO A 184 -7.68 -13.40 -5.33
N ALA A 185 -8.65 -13.41 -4.40
CA ALA A 185 -9.78 -12.49 -4.41
C ALA A 185 -9.34 -11.04 -4.16
N VAL A 186 -8.33 -10.81 -3.32
CA VAL A 186 -7.73 -9.48 -3.14
C VAL A 186 -7.09 -8.99 -4.43
N VAL A 187 -6.34 -9.84 -5.13
CA VAL A 187 -5.67 -9.46 -6.39
C VAL A 187 -6.68 -9.23 -7.52
N GLU A 188 -7.74 -10.02 -7.57
CA GLU A 188 -8.87 -9.80 -8.48
C GLU A 188 -9.61 -8.50 -8.16
N ALA A 189 -9.83 -8.17 -6.89
CA ALA A 189 -10.41 -6.89 -6.48
C ALA A 189 -9.52 -5.72 -6.92
N LEU A 190 -8.21 -5.79 -6.69
CA LEU A 190 -7.26 -4.78 -7.14
C LEU A 190 -7.27 -4.60 -8.67
N ALA A 191 -7.33 -5.69 -9.43
CA ALA A 191 -7.49 -5.64 -10.88
C ALA A 191 -8.82 -4.98 -11.30
N GLY A 192 -9.91 -5.31 -10.59
CA GLY A 192 -11.22 -4.68 -10.77
C GLY A 192 -11.25 -3.18 -10.44
N LEU A 193 -10.37 -2.73 -9.54
CA LEU A 193 -10.13 -1.32 -9.21
C LEU A 193 -9.18 -0.63 -10.20
N GLY A 194 -8.77 -1.31 -11.27
CA GLY A 194 -7.97 -0.75 -12.35
C GLY A 194 -6.46 -0.91 -12.21
N LEU A 195 -5.95 -1.67 -11.23
CA LEU A 195 -4.52 -1.97 -11.17
C LEU A 195 -4.14 -2.94 -12.30
N PRO A 196 -2.99 -2.75 -12.96
CA PRO A 196 -2.48 -3.65 -14.00
C PRO A 196 -1.85 -4.89 -13.35
N VAL A 197 -2.66 -5.63 -12.60
CA VAL A 197 -2.28 -6.86 -11.88
C VAL A 197 -3.23 -7.99 -12.27
N ALA A 198 -2.76 -9.21 -12.10
CA ALA A 198 -3.59 -10.39 -12.33
C ALA A 198 -3.18 -11.54 -11.41
N TRP A 199 -4.17 -12.32 -11.01
CA TRP A 199 -3.95 -13.66 -10.48
C TRP A 199 -3.74 -14.63 -11.64
N THR A 200 -2.76 -15.52 -11.54
CA THR A 200 -2.50 -16.57 -12.52
C THR A 200 -2.27 -17.91 -11.83
N GLU A 201 -2.21 -18.99 -12.60
CA GLU A 201 -1.84 -20.33 -12.09
C GLU A 201 -0.49 -20.37 -11.37
N ARG A 202 0.37 -19.37 -11.59
CA ARG A 202 1.71 -19.23 -11.00
C ARG A 202 1.75 -18.27 -9.81
N GLY A 203 0.68 -17.55 -9.56
CA GLY A 203 0.58 -16.52 -8.53
C GLY A 203 0.25 -15.12 -9.07
N PRO A 204 0.23 -14.12 -8.18
CA PRO A 204 -0.12 -12.75 -8.48
C PRO A 204 1.03 -12.05 -9.18
N ARG A 205 0.76 -11.23 -10.19
CA ARG A 205 1.79 -10.48 -10.90
C ARG A 205 1.27 -9.19 -11.50
N ALA A 206 2.17 -8.24 -11.72
CA ALA A 206 1.94 -7.15 -12.66
C ALA A 206 1.79 -7.70 -14.08
N THR A 207 0.90 -7.10 -14.88
CA THR A 207 0.61 -7.50 -16.26
C THR A 207 1.52 -6.83 -17.29
N GLY A 208 2.27 -5.80 -16.86
CA GLY A 208 3.06 -4.94 -17.74
C GLY A 208 2.26 -3.84 -18.43
N ALA A 209 0.93 -3.79 -18.23
CA ALA A 209 0.13 -2.63 -18.64
C ALA A 209 0.53 -1.39 -17.81
N PRO A 210 0.46 -0.18 -18.39
CA PRO A 210 0.72 1.04 -17.64
C PRO A 210 -0.32 1.22 -16.54
N LEU A 211 0.09 1.83 -15.43
CA LEU A 211 -0.86 2.31 -14.42
C LEU A 211 -1.79 3.35 -15.06
N PRO A 212 -3.09 3.35 -14.71
CA PRO A 212 -4.00 4.38 -15.18
C PRO A 212 -3.50 5.76 -14.73
N GLN A 213 -3.73 6.78 -15.57
CA GLN A 213 -3.53 8.15 -15.12
C GLN A 213 -4.65 8.49 -14.14
N ALA A 214 -4.28 8.92 -12.94
CA ALA A 214 -5.26 9.51 -12.02
C ALA A 214 -5.98 10.65 -12.75
N PRO A 215 -7.30 10.83 -12.51
CA PRO A 215 -8.00 12.01 -12.99
C PRO A 215 -7.23 13.24 -12.53
N GLN A 216 -6.86 14.13 -13.46
CA GLN A 216 -6.39 15.44 -13.04
C GLN A 216 -7.56 16.13 -12.34
N PRO A 217 -7.34 16.83 -11.21
CA PRO A 217 -8.36 17.73 -10.71
C PRO A 217 -8.74 18.64 -11.88
N GLU A 218 -10.05 18.76 -12.15
CA GLU A 218 -10.52 19.77 -13.08
C GLU A 218 -9.98 21.09 -12.55
N ASP A 219 -9.04 21.71 -13.29
CA ASP A 219 -8.77 23.12 -13.10
C ASP A 219 -10.14 23.77 -13.26
N ASP A 220 -10.70 24.29 -12.16
CA ASP A 220 -11.81 25.22 -12.22
C ASP A 220 -11.40 26.24 -13.27
N ALA A 221 -12.00 26.14 -14.46
CA ALA A 221 -11.72 27.01 -15.57
C ALA A 221 -12.23 28.37 -15.11
N GLY A 222 -11.35 29.09 -14.42
CA GLY A 222 -11.56 30.46 -14.00
C GLY A 222 -12.01 31.20 -15.23
N GLU A 223 -13.25 31.68 -15.17
CA GLU A 223 -13.78 32.62 -16.14
C GLU A 223 -12.70 33.68 -16.38
N SER A 224 -12.25 33.79 -17.63
CA SER A 224 -11.29 34.82 -17.99
C SER A 224 -12.00 36.17 -17.94
N GLU A 225 -12.10 36.78 -16.77
CA GLU A 225 -12.30 38.21 -16.68
C GLU A 225 -10.97 38.87 -17.01
N GLY A 226 -10.90 39.41 -18.24
CA GLY A 226 -9.74 40.13 -18.74
C GLY A 226 -9.36 41.33 -17.86
N PRO A 227 -8.15 41.89 -18.03
CA PRO A 227 -7.64 42.92 -17.15
C PRO A 227 -8.39 44.24 -17.38
N ALA A 228 -9.31 44.60 -16.49
CA ALA A 228 -9.80 45.96 -16.36
C ALA A 228 -8.78 46.78 -15.56
N LEU A 229 -7.80 47.37 -16.24
CA LEU A 229 -6.95 48.42 -15.67
C LEU A 229 -7.75 49.74 -15.68
N PRO A 230 -7.99 50.39 -14.53
CA PRO A 230 -8.69 51.67 -14.51
C PRO A 230 -7.69 52.81 -14.29
N PHE A 231 -6.83 53.11 -15.26
CA PHE A 231 -6.03 54.35 -15.19
C PHE A 231 -5.90 55.00 -16.57
N ASP A 232 -6.74 56.02 -16.77
CA ASP A 232 -6.71 56.96 -17.88
C ASP A 232 -5.57 57.98 -17.63
N LEU A 233 -4.49 57.88 -18.40
CA LEU A 233 -3.35 58.83 -18.38
C LEU A 233 -3.48 59.94 -19.45
N GLY A 234 -4.70 60.21 -19.93
CA GLY A 234 -4.98 61.26 -20.92
C GLY A 234 -5.24 62.67 -20.35
N ALA A 235 -5.21 62.85 -19.03
CA ALA A 235 -5.66 64.09 -18.39
C ALA A 235 -4.70 64.67 -17.34
N LEU A 236 -3.40 64.75 -17.63
CA LEU A 236 -2.49 65.67 -16.93
C LEU A 236 -1.55 66.31 -17.95
N GLY A 237 -1.95 67.48 -18.47
CA GLY A 237 -1.02 68.36 -19.15
C GLY A 237 -0.08 69.00 -18.13
N LEU A 238 1.19 68.60 -18.17
CA LEU A 238 2.39 69.34 -17.74
C LEU A 238 3.62 68.70 -18.38
#